data_AF-A0AAX6QKL2-F1
#
_entry.id   AF-A0AAX6QKL2-F1
#
_cell.length_a   1.000
_cell.length_b   1.000
_cell.length_c   1.000
_cell.angle_alpha   90.00
_cell.angle_beta   90.00
_cell.angle_gamma   90.00
#
_symmetry.space_group_name_H-M   'P 1'
#
loop_
_entity.id
_entity.type
_entity.pdbx_description
1 polymer ?
#
loop_
_entity_poly.entity_id
_entity_poly.type
_entity_poly.pdbx_seq_one_letter_code
_entity_poly.pdbx_strand_id
1 'polypeptide(L)' 'MRLLSLLVLLPVCLTQAASGYRRNNIYLECGKMGGACKHQKTQGCSILPAECKSRHKHCCRL' A
#
# COMPACT_ATOMS: atom_id res chain seq x y z
N MET A 1 27.14 -1.98 -27.23
CA MET A 1 25.83 -2.67 -27.06
C MET A 1 25.33 -2.75 -25.61
N ARG A 2 26.19 -2.80 -24.57
CA ARG A 2 25.73 -2.88 -23.16
C ARG A 2 25.04 -1.60 -22.65
N LEU A 3 25.41 -0.43 -23.18
CA LEU A 3 24.85 0.87 -22.79
C LEU A 3 23.36 0.99 -23.09
N LEU A 4 22.93 0.53 -24.27
CA LEU A 4 21.52 0.50 -24.69
C LEU A 4 20.68 -0.41 -23.78
N SER A 5 21.25 -1.54 -23.34
CA SER A 5 20.57 -2.44 -22.40
C SER A 5 20.35 -1.79 -21.03
N LEU A 6 21.34 -1.09 -20.50
CA LEU A 6 21.21 -0.33 -19.24
C LEU A 6 20.16 0.79 -19.34
N LEU A 7 20.11 1.47 -20.49
CA LEU A 7 19.16 2.56 -20.76
C LEU A 7 17.71 2.08 -20.78
N VAL A 8 17.47 0.84 -21.18
CA VAL A 8 16.13 0.21 -21.13
C VAL A 8 15.80 -0.38 -19.76
N LEU A 9 16.81 -0.91 -19.04
CA LEU A 9 16.60 -1.51 -17.72
C LEU A 9 16.29 -0.46 -16.63
N LEU A 10 16.99 0.69 -16.64
CA LEU A 10 16.78 1.75 -15.66
C LEU A 10 15.31 2.22 -15.50
N PRO A 11 14.58 2.57 -16.58
CA PRO A 11 13.21 3.04 -16.46
C PRO A 11 12.24 1.95 -15.98
N VAL A 12 12.50 0.69 -16.34
CA VAL A 12 11.71 -0.46 -15.85
C VAL A 12 11.91 -0.67 -14.34
N CYS A 13 13.11 -0.44 -13.82
CA CYS A 13 13.37 -0.49 -12.38
C CYS A 13 12.70 0.65 -11.63
N LEU A 14 12.76 1.88 -12.16
CA LEU A 14 12.17 3.08 -11.54
C LEU A 14 10.63 2.99 -11.46
N THR A 15 9.98 2.51 -12.51
CA THR A 15 8.51 2.35 -12.55
C THR A 15 8.01 1.30 -11.55
N GLN A 16 8.75 0.20 -11.36
CA GLN A 16 8.45 -0.80 -10.33
C GLN A 16 8.62 -0.23 -8.91
N ALA A 17 9.70 0.53 -8.67
CA ALA A 17 9.95 1.18 -7.38
C ALA A 17 8.85 2.19 -7.03
N ALA A 18 8.42 3.02 -7.98
CA ALA A 18 7.34 3.98 -7.79
C ALA A 18 5.98 3.30 -7.48
N SER A 19 5.68 2.20 -8.17
CA SER A 19 4.51 1.35 -7.90
C SER A 19 4.52 0.79 -6.47
N GLY A 20 5.66 0.23 -6.04
CA GLY A 20 5.83 -0.30 -4.69
C GLY A 20 5.72 0.77 -3.61
N TYR A 21 6.31 1.96 -3.84
CA TYR A 21 6.24 3.09 -2.92
C TYR A 21 4.81 3.60 -2.73
N ARG A 22 4.07 3.78 -3.83
CA ARG A 22 2.66 4.23 -3.79
C ARG A 22 1.79 3.24 -3.02
N ARG A 23 2.01 1.94 -3.23
CA ARG A 23 1.29 0.87 -2.54
C ARG A 23 1.60 0.83 -1.04
N ASN A 24 2.85 1.10 -0.65
CA ASN A 24 3.25 1.16 0.76
C ASN A 24 2.63 2.36 1.48
N ASN A 25 2.58 3.54 0.82
CA ASN A 25 1.99 4.74 1.42
C ASN A 25 0.50 4.56 1.73
N ILE A 26 -0.25 3.93 0.82
CA ILE A 26 -1.69 3.64 1.02
C ILE A 26 -1.92 2.76 2.27
N TYR A 27 -1.04 1.80 2.54
CA TYR A 27 -1.17 0.93 3.72
C TYR A 27 -0.80 1.60 5.05
N LEU A 28 -0.03 2.68 5.02
CA LEU A 28 0.34 3.47 6.20
C LEU A 28 -0.76 4.45 6.62
N GLU A 29 -1.67 4.82 5.71
CA GLU A 29 -2.78 5.76 5.99
C GLU A 29 -3.65 5.32 7.16
N CYS A 30 -3.91 4.01 7.30
CA CYS A 30 -4.74 3.51 8.39
C CYS A 30 -4.15 3.83 9.77
N GLY A 31 -2.83 3.65 9.94
CA GLY A 31 -2.14 3.99 11.19
C GLY A 31 -2.07 5.50 11.44
N LYS A 32 -1.88 6.30 10.38
CA LYS A 32 -1.89 7.78 10.48
C LYS A 32 -3.25 8.33 10.94
N MET A 33 -4.34 7.67 10.56
CA MET A 33 -5.70 8.03 11.01
C MET A 33 -6.04 7.54 12.42
N GLY A 34 -5.08 6.94 13.15
CA GLY A 34 -5.33 6.34 14.47
C GLY A 34 -6.13 5.05 14.41
N GLY A 35 -6.12 4.36 13.26
CA GLY A 35 -6.80 3.10 13.04
C GLY A 35 -5.88 1.89 13.05
N ALA A 36 -6.49 0.71 13.03
CA ALA A 36 -5.82 -0.58 12.92
C ALA A 36 -6.52 -1.48 11.89
N CYS A 37 -5.73 -2.23 11.12
CA CYS A 37 -6.24 -3.18 10.15
C CYS A 37 -6.83 -4.43 10.82
N LYS A 38 -8.15 -4.52 10.88
CA LYS A 38 -8.89 -5.69 11.41
C LYS A 38 -9.53 -6.51 10.29
N HIS A 39 -9.93 -7.74 10.61
CA HIS A 39 -10.64 -8.58 9.65
C HIS A 39 -12.00 -7.97 9.31
N GLN A 40 -12.45 -8.13 8.06
CA GLN A 40 -13.76 -7.61 7.65
C GLN A 40 -14.95 -8.14 8.46
N LYS A 41 -14.79 -9.31 9.09
CA LYS A 41 -15.81 -9.92 9.96
C LYS A 41 -15.83 -9.33 11.38
N THR A 42 -14.87 -8.49 11.75
CA THR A 42 -14.86 -7.86 13.07
C THR A 42 -16.01 -6.86 13.15
N GLN A 43 -16.89 -7.05 14.12
CA GLN A 43 -18.00 -6.13 14.41
C GLN A 43 -17.61 -5.11 15.49
N GLY A 44 -18.33 -3.99 15.56
CA GLY A 44 -18.17 -3.00 16.64
C GLY A 44 -16.98 -2.05 16.48
N CYS A 45 -16.57 -1.72 15.26
CA CYS A 45 -15.60 -0.65 14.99
C CYS A 45 -16.13 0.33 13.94
N SER A 46 -15.66 1.58 13.99
CA SER A 46 -15.93 2.56 12.94
C SER A 46 -14.95 2.36 11.78
N ILE A 47 -15.47 2.02 10.60
CA ILE A 47 -14.66 1.80 9.40
C ILE A 47 -14.13 3.15 8.89
N LEU A 48 -12.82 3.22 8.65
CA LEU A 48 -12.14 4.39 8.11
C LEU A 48 -11.87 4.24 6.61
N PRO A 49 -11.83 5.34 5.84
CA PRO A 49 -11.56 5.33 4.39
C PRO A 49 -10.05 5.17 4.12
N ALA A 50 -9.44 4.12 4.64
CA ALA A 50 -8.05 3.75 4.41
C ALA A 50 -7.95 2.26 4.06
N GLU A 51 -7.08 1.92 3.10
CA GLU A 51 -6.88 0.53 2.72
C GLU A 51 -5.86 -0.18 3.61
N CYS A 52 -6.05 -1.48 3.76
CA CYS A 52 -5.11 -2.36 4.42
C CYS A 52 -4.35 -3.20 3.39
N LYS A 53 -3.13 -3.64 3.75
CA LYS A 53 -2.31 -4.52 2.90
C LYS A 53 -3.03 -5.77 2.43
N SER A 54 -3.90 -6.32 3.28
CA SER A 54 -4.75 -7.46 2.97
C SER A 54 -6.11 -7.00 2.48
N ARG A 55 -6.55 -7.53 1.34
CA ARG A 55 -7.90 -7.33 0.81
C ARG A 55 -9.00 -7.85 1.72
N HIS A 56 -8.71 -8.74 2.68
CA HIS A 56 -9.67 -9.30 3.64
C HIS A 56 -9.75 -8.50 4.95
N LYS A 57 -9.05 -7.36 5.02
CA LYS A 57 -9.02 -6.47 6.17
C LYS A 57 -9.54 -5.10 5.78
N HIS A 58 -10.17 -4.40 6.72
CA HIS A 58 -10.50 -2.98 6.60
C HIS A 58 -9.82 -2.20 7.73
N CYS A 59 -9.67 -0.89 7.54
CA CYS A 59 -9.18 -0.02 8.59
C CYS A 59 -10.30 0.27 9.60
N CYS A 60 -10.11 -0.12 10.85
CA CYS A 60 -10.99 0.21 11.98
C CYS A 60 -10.38 1.34 12.80
N ARG A 61 -11.18 2.32 13.22
CA ARG A 61 -10.78 3.23 14.31
C ARG A 61 -10.79 2.47 15.64
N LEU A 62 -9.75 2.67 16.46
CA LEU A 62 -9.72 2.20 17.86
C LEU A 62 -10.59 3.07 18.75
#